data_AF-A0A011R8M6-F1
#
_entry.id   AF-A0A011R8M6-F1
#
_cell.length_a   1.000
_cell.length_b   1.000
_cell.length_c   1.000
_cell.angle_alpha   90.00
_cell.angle_beta   90.00
_cell.angle_gamma   90.00
#
_symmetry.space_group_name_H-M   'P 1'
#
loop_
_entity.id
_entity.type
_entity.pdbx_description
1 polymer ?
#
loop_
_entity_poly.entity_id
_entity_poly.type
_entity_poly.pdbx_seq_one_letter_code
_entity_poly.pdbx_strand_id
1 'polypeptide(L)'
;MRDAAINLRALPEQRDLIDHAAQLLGKNRSDFMLEAACDKAQAVVINQVFFSLNAEKFRQFTALLDAPPDANPGLERLMAVKAPWEADASKA
;
A
#
# COMPACT_ATOMS: atom_id res chain seq x y z
N MET A 1 -17.83 11.66 -5.54
CA MET A 1 -17.63 12.44 -6.76
C MET A 1 -16.14 12.35 -7.10
N ARG A 2 -15.77 12.14 -8.37
CA ARG A 2 -14.35 12.08 -8.78
C ARG A 2 -13.94 13.48 -9.22
N ASP A 3 -13.17 14.18 -8.39
CA ASP A 3 -13.01 15.65 -8.50
C ASP A 3 -11.65 16.08 -9.07
N ALA A 4 -10.70 15.15 -9.24
CA ALA A 4 -9.37 15.41 -9.78
C ALA A 4 -9.20 14.77 -11.17
N ALA A 5 -9.08 15.60 -12.21
CA ALA A 5 -8.86 15.14 -13.57
C ALA A 5 -7.38 14.76 -13.81
N ILE A 6 -7.15 13.59 -14.41
CA ILE A 6 -5.81 13.14 -14.85
C ILE A 6 -5.80 13.18 -16.39
N ASN A 7 -5.04 14.11 -16.96
CA ASN A 7 -4.88 14.24 -18.41
C ASN A 7 -3.62 13.48 -18.86
N LEU A 8 -3.78 12.50 -19.74
CA LEU A 8 -2.68 11.69 -20.27
C LEU A 8 -2.64 11.76 -21.79
N ARG A 9 -1.44 11.80 -22.37
CA ARG A 9 -1.21 11.61 -23.81
C ARG A 9 -0.63 10.22 -24.03
N ALA A 10 -1.17 9.51 -25.01
CA ALA A 10 -0.73 8.18 -25.40
C ALA A 10 -0.53 8.12 -26.91
N LEU A 11 0.37 7.25 -27.35
CA LEU A 11 0.48 6.89 -28.76
C LEU A 11 -0.78 6.12 -29.21
N PRO A 12 -1.14 6.14 -30.51
CA PRO A 12 -2.29 5.40 -31.02
C PRO A 12 -2.25 3.92 -30.64
N GLU A 13 -1.11 3.27 -30.80
CA GLU A 13 -0.92 1.85 -30.46
C GLU A 13 -1.15 1.55 -28.97
N GLN A 14 -0.70 2.45 -28.08
CA GLN A 14 -0.93 2.32 -26.64
C GLN A 14 -2.41 2.46 -26.31
N ARG A 15 -3.09 3.41 -26.96
CA ARG A 15 -4.53 3.59 -26.79
C ARG A 15 -5.29 2.36 -27.26
N ASP A 16 -4.98 1.83 -28.43
CA ASP A 16 -5.68 0.67 -29.00
C ASP A 16 -5.50 -0.57 -28.12
N LEU A 17 -4.29 -0.79 -27.59
CA LEU A 17 -4.02 -1.86 -26.62
C LEU A 17 -4.86 -1.71 -25.34
N ILE A 18 -4.94 -0.49 -24.79
CA ILE A 18 -5.71 -0.20 -23.58
C ILE A 18 -7.21 -0.37 -23.84
N ASP A 19 -7.71 0.13 -24.96
CA ASP A 19 -9.11 0.00 -25.36
C ASP A 19 -9.49 -1.48 -25.51
N HIS A 20 -8.63 -2.29 -26.12
CA HIS A 20 -8.84 -3.74 -26.23
C HIS A 20 -8.86 -4.43 -24.85
N ALA A 21 -7.91 -4.13 -23.97
CA ALA A 21 -7.87 -4.70 -22.62
C ALA A 21 -9.11 -4.32 -21.79
N ALA A 22 -9.57 -3.06 -21.90
CA ALA A 22 -10.78 -2.59 -21.23
C ALA A 22 -12.03 -3.34 -21.74
N GLN A 23 -12.13 -3.55 -23.06
CA GLN A 23 -13.22 -4.32 -23.67
C GLN A 23 -13.27 -5.77 -23.18
N LEU A 24 -12.13 -6.46 -23.07
CA LEU A 24 -12.07 -7.84 -22.58
C LEU A 24 -12.61 -7.97 -21.14
N LEU A 25 -12.46 -6.91 -20.33
CA LEU A 25 -12.95 -6.86 -18.95
C LEU A 25 -14.35 -6.24 -18.83
N GLY A 26 -14.98 -5.83 -19.93
CA GLY A 26 -16.29 -5.17 -19.94
C GLY A 26 -16.30 -3.79 -19.26
N LYS A 27 -15.13 -3.13 -19.18
CA LYS A 27 -14.96 -1.82 -18.53
C LYS A 27 -14.77 -0.72 -19.58
N ASN A 28 -15.09 0.53 -19.21
CA ASN A 28 -14.68 1.66 -20.04
C ASN A 28 -13.18 1.95 -19.85
N ARG A 29 -12.56 2.62 -20.82
CA ARG A 29 -11.12 2.93 -20.79
C ARG A 29 -10.72 3.69 -19.53
N SER A 30 -11.49 4.69 -19.11
CA SER A 30 -11.14 5.55 -17.98
C SER A 30 -11.11 4.78 -16.66
N ASP A 31 -12.08 3.90 -16.45
CA ASP A 31 -12.13 3.03 -15.27
C ASP A 31 -10.99 2.02 -15.28
N PHE A 32 -10.74 1.37 -16.42
CA PHE A 32 -9.61 0.45 -16.57
C PHE A 32 -8.27 1.14 -16.27
N MET A 33 -8.04 2.33 -16.85
CA MET A 33 -6.80 3.07 -16.63
C MET A 33 -6.63 3.50 -15.18
N LEU A 34 -7.69 3.98 -14.53
CA LEU A 34 -7.60 4.42 -13.14
C LEU A 34 -7.33 3.24 -12.20
N GLU A 35 -8.02 2.12 -12.40
CA GLU A 35 -7.82 0.90 -11.61
C GLU A 35 -6.41 0.35 -11.78
N ALA A 36 -5.94 0.18 -13.02
CA ALA A 36 -4.59 -0.30 -13.30
C ALA A 36 -3.50 0.64 -12.73
N ALA A 37 -3.71 1.95 -12.80
CA ALA A 37 -2.80 2.93 -12.21
C ALA A 37 -2.78 2.83 -10.67
N CYS A 38 -3.94 2.68 -10.04
CA CYS A 38 -4.06 2.50 -8.58
C CYS A 38 -3.40 1.20 -8.13
N ASP A 39 -3.67 0.08 -8.81
CA ASP A 39 -3.08 -1.22 -8.48
C ASP A 39 -1.55 -1.16 -8.56
N LYS A 40 -1.03 -0.53 -9.63
CA LYS A 40 0.41 -0.36 -9.77
C LYS A 40 0.99 0.58 -8.71
N ALA A 41 0.31 1.68 -8.40
CA ALA A 41 0.73 2.60 -7.35
C ALA A 41 0.79 1.90 -5.98
N GLN A 42 -0.24 1.13 -5.63
CA GLN A 42 -0.29 0.34 -4.41
C GLN A 42 0.84 -0.69 -4.37
N ALA A 43 1.08 -1.42 -5.46
CA ALA A 43 2.18 -2.37 -5.54
C ALA A 43 3.54 -1.68 -5.33
N VAL A 44 3.76 -0.50 -5.90
CA VAL A 44 5.00 0.26 -5.70
C VAL A 44 5.16 0.70 -4.25
N VAL A 45 4.09 1.20 -3.62
CA VAL A 45 4.11 1.65 -2.22
C VAL A 45 4.33 0.46 -1.27
N ILE A 46 3.67 -0.68 -1.49
CA ILE A 46 3.84 -1.88 -0.66
C ILE A 46 5.26 -2.42 -0.75
N ASN A 47 5.88 -2.37 -1.94
CA ASN A 47 7.26 -2.81 -2.14
C ASN A 47 8.30 -1.74 -1.76
N GLN A 48 7.88 -0.60 -1.20
CA GLN A 48 8.82 0.45 -0.80
C GLN A 48 9.61 0.01 0.43
N VAL A 49 10.89 -0.31 0.21
CA VAL A 49 11.83 -0.69 1.28
C VAL A 49 12.69 0.47 1.79
N PHE A 50 12.73 1.59 1.06
CA PHE A 50 13.54 2.76 1.40
C PHE A 50 12.66 3.94 1.79
N PHE A 51 12.91 4.48 2.99
CA PHE A 51 12.22 5.66 3.51
C PHE A 51 13.22 6.80 3.65
N SER A 52 13.03 7.85 2.85
CA SER A 52 13.86 9.06 2.95
C SER A 52 13.35 9.96 4.08
N LEU A 53 14.25 10.35 4.98
CA LEU A 53 13.98 11.32 6.04
C LEU A 53 14.85 12.54 5.83
N ASN A 54 14.28 13.72 6.07
CA ASN A 54 15.09 14.93 6.19
C ASN A 54 15.87 14.92 7.52
N ALA A 55 16.85 15.81 7.66
CA ALA A 55 17.75 15.82 8.83
C ALA A 55 17.02 15.98 10.16
N GLU A 56 15.92 16.73 10.19
CA GLU A 56 15.12 16.91 11.40
C GLU A 56 14.39 15.62 11.81
N LYS A 57 13.68 15.00 10.87
CA LYS A 57 12.98 13.72 11.10
C LYS A 57 13.96 12.60 11.45
N PHE A 58 15.15 12.60 10.85
CA PHE A 58 16.18 11.62 11.17
C PHE A 58 16.69 11.74 12.62
N ARG A 59 16.90 12.96 13.11
CA ARG A 59 17.26 13.19 14.52
C ARG A 59 16.16 12.76 15.48
N GLN A 60 14.90 13.08 15.17
CA GLN A 60 13.75 12.64 15.97
C GLN A 60 13.64 11.12 16.01
N PHE A 61 13.78 10.47 14.86
CA PHE A 61 13.78 9.02 14.75
C PHE A 61 14.91 8.37 15.57
N THR A 62 16.13 8.93 15.50
CA THR A 62 17.27 8.44 16.28
C THR A 62 17.02 8.59 17.79
N ALA A 63 16.52 9.74 18.23
CA ALA A 63 16.18 9.96 19.63
C ALA A 63 15.11 8.99 20.16
N LEU A 64 14.15 8.59 19.31
CA LEU A 64 13.15 7.57 19.66
C LEU A 64 13.75 6.16 19.76
N LEU A 65 14.77 5.84 18.96
CA LEU A 65 15.47 4.56 19.03
C LEU A 65 16.36 4.45 20.27
N ASP A 66 16.98 5.56 20.67
CA ASP A 66 17.87 5.61 21.84
C ASP A 66 17.10 5.71 23.17
N ALA A 67 15.82 6.07 23.13
CA ALA A 67 14.98 6.16 24.32
C ALA A 67 14.65 4.77 24.88
N PRO A 68 14.63 4.60 26.22
CA PRO A 68 14.17 3.37 26.83
C PRO A 68 12.69 3.11 26.47
N PRO A 69 12.27 1.84 26.29
CA PRO A 69 10.88 1.54 26.00
C PRO A 69 9.96 1.98 27.15
N ASP A 70 8.99 2.83 26.84
CA ASP A 70 7.94 3.20 27.79
C ASP A 70 6.89 2.09 27.90
N ALA A 71 6.18 2.06 29.04
CA ALA A 71 5.06 1.16 29.23
C ALA A 71 3.99 1.40 28.14
N ASN A 72 3.63 0.33 27.41
CA ASN A 72 2.64 0.38 26.34
C ASN A 72 1.49 -0.61 26.64
N PRO A 73 0.43 -0.17 27.34
CA PRO A 73 -0.73 -1.01 27.67
C PRO A 73 -1.46 -1.57 26.43
N GLY A 74 -1.30 -0.94 25.26
CA GLY A 74 -1.80 -1.47 23.99
C GLY A 74 -1.00 -2.68 23.52
N LEU A 75 0.33 -2.59 23.59
CA LEU A 75 1.24 -3.69 23.26
C LEU A 75 1.08 -4.87 24.22
N GLU A 76 0.96 -4.60 25.53
CA GLU A 76 0.70 -5.64 26.53
C GLU A 76 -0.60 -6.40 26.25
N ARG A 77 -1.69 -5.68 25.96
CA ARG A 77 -2.95 -6.31 25.55
C ARG A 77 -2.81 -7.12 24.28
N LEU A 78 -2.09 -6.62 23.27
CA LEU A 78 -1.85 -7.34 22.02
C LEU A 78 -1.06 -8.63 22.25
N MET A 79 -0.01 -8.60 23.08
CA MET A 79 0.77 -9.79 23.42
C MET A 79 -0.03 -10.81 24.23
N ALA A 80 -1.07 -10.39 24.95
CA ALA A 80 -1.99 -11.27 25.67
C ALA A 80 -3.09 -11.88 24.78
N VAL A 81 -3.24 -11.42 23.52
CA VAL A 81 -4.20 -12.02 22.58
C VAL A 81 -3.68 -13.38 22.13
N LYS A 82 -4.46 -14.43 22.39
CA LYS A 82 -4.17 -15.77 21.88
C LYS A 82 -4.23 -15.75 20.35
N ALA A 83 -3.14 -16.19 19.72
CA ALA A 83 -3.09 -16.28 18.27
C ALA A 83 -4.10 -17.33 17.75
N PRO A 84 -4.88 -17.02 16.69
CA PRO A 84 -5.90 -17.93 16.16
C PRO A 84 -5.37 -19.31 15.75
N TRP A 85 -4.09 -19.40 15.37
CA TRP A 85 -3.44 -20.65 14.94
C TRP A 85 -2.89 -21.50 16.09
N GLU A 86 -2.84 -20.99 17.33
CA GLU A 86 -2.42 -21.77 18.51
C GLU A 86 -3.53 -22.68 19.04
N ALA A 87 -4.77 -22.52 18.55
CA ALA A 87 -5.87 -23.42 18.89
C ALA A 87 -5.74 -24.81 18.25
N ASP A 88 -5.03 -24.93 17.11
CA ASP A 88 -4.88 -26.19 16.37
C ASP A 88 -3.66 -27.02 16.77
N ALA A 89 -2.72 -26.47 17.55
CA ALA A 89 -1.54 -27.21 18.02
C ALA A 89 -1.85 -28.26 19.12
N SER A 90 -3.11 -28.37 19.55
CA SER A 90 -3.56 -29.38 20.53
C SER A 90 -4.13 -30.66 19.89
N LYS A 91 -4.10 -30.78 18.55
CA LYS A 91 -4.46 -32.02 17.82
C LYS A 91 -3.28 -32.50 16.97
N ALA A 92 -2.21 -32.91 17.65
CA ALA A 92 -1.20 -33.82 17.11
C ALA A 92 -0.92 -34.90 18.15
#